data_AF-A0A2V4WAU1-F1
#
_entry.id   AF-A0A2V4WAU1-F1
#
_cell.length_a   1.000
_cell.length_b   1.000
_cell.length_c   1.000
_cell.angle_alpha   90.00
_cell.angle_beta   90.00
_cell.angle_gamma   90.00
#
_symmetry.space_group_name_H-M   'P 1'
#
loop_
_entity.id
_entity.type
_entity.pdbx_description
1 polymer ?
#
loop_
_entity_poly.entity_id
_entity_poly.type
_entity_poly.pdbx_seq_one_letter_code
_entity_poly.pdbx_strand_id
1 'polypeptide(L)'
;MAVQYETELYSPVKAFFEQRGFEVKAEVKHCDLVGVRADQAEPLIVEMKKTFNLSLLLQGMQRLKLSPLVYLAVERNRSKRGAVNQRWGELTALCSQLGLGLITVTFYKTKAPLIDVLCEPAAAIIPASGRTVSSARRSGIRRQRLLKEFDERSGDYNTGGSSGRQLMTAYREKAIRVAAALRSSGEASPATLARQTGVGSAAAIMQKNYYGWFERLSRGKYILTIKGVEALTEHTQMLHNQGQQAEDESISNVHTDITYAEPDAAAEHSLDELARIAEVSEHYLMTRTKE
;
A
#
# COMPACT_ATOMS: atom_id res chain seq x y z
N MET A 1 -12.95 7.11 13.58
CA MET A 1 -12.54 8.51 13.32
C MET A 1 -12.84 8.83 11.87
N ALA A 2 -12.83 10.10 11.47
CA ALA A 2 -12.83 10.43 10.04
C ALA A 2 -11.47 10.09 9.46
N VAL A 3 -11.43 9.49 8.28
CA VAL A 3 -10.19 9.27 7.54
C VAL A 3 -9.58 10.63 7.23
N GLN A 4 -8.27 10.80 7.45
CA GLN A 4 -7.54 12.02 7.07
C GLN A 4 -7.09 11.90 5.61
N TYR A 5 -6.53 10.76 5.20
CA TYR A 5 -5.97 10.52 3.87
C TYR A 5 -6.57 9.29 3.17
N GLU A 6 -6.73 9.35 1.84
CA GLU A 6 -7.22 8.20 1.03
C GLU A 6 -6.36 6.93 1.26
N THR A 7 -5.08 7.11 1.59
CA THR A 7 -4.11 6.05 1.95
C THR A 7 -4.56 5.18 3.12
N GLU A 8 -5.34 5.70 4.06
CA GLU A 8 -5.82 4.92 5.21
C GLU A 8 -6.81 3.83 4.80
N LEU A 9 -7.51 4.00 3.67
CA LEU A 9 -8.41 2.98 3.13
C LEU A 9 -7.66 1.79 2.54
N TYR A 10 -6.43 2.01 2.08
CA TYR A 10 -5.66 1.00 1.35
C TYR A 10 -5.36 -0.24 2.20
N SER A 11 -4.73 -0.04 3.36
CA SER A 11 -4.31 -1.13 4.25
C SER A 11 -5.45 -2.12 4.61
N PRO A 12 -6.62 -1.66 5.12
CA PRO A 12 -7.71 -2.58 5.47
C PRO A 12 -8.34 -3.27 4.25
N VAL A 13 -8.41 -2.60 3.09
CA VAL A 13 -8.94 -3.20 1.86
C VAL A 13 -7.98 -4.25 1.31
N LYS A 14 -6.67 -3.97 1.32
CA LYS A 14 -5.62 -4.93 0.95
C LYS A 14 -5.71 -6.19 1.81
N ALA A 15 -5.68 -6.02 3.14
CA ALA A 15 -5.75 -7.14 4.07
C ALA A 15 -7.01 -8.00 3.86
N PHE A 16 -8.16 -7.36 3.60
CA PHE A 16 -9.41 -8.05 3.33
C PHE A 16 -9.36 -8.99 2.11
N PHE A 17 -8.69 -8.56 1.03
CA PHE A 17 -8.57 -9.36 -0.19
C PHE A 17 -7.42 -10.37 -0.12
N GLU A 18 -6.32 -10.05 0.55
CA GLU A 18 -5.23 -11.00 0.78
C GLU A 18 -5.70 -12.20 1.62
N GLN A 19 -6.53 -11.97 2.65
CA GLN A 19 -7.18 -13.05 3.41
C GLN A 19 -8.10 -13.93 2.55
N ARG A 20 -8.51 -13.46 1.38
CA ARG A 20 -9.31 -14.22 0.38
C ARG A 20 -8.44 -14.85 -0.71
N GLY A 21 -7.12 -14.87 -0.50
CA GLY A 21 -6.14 -15.52 -1.38
C GLY A 21 -5.71 -14.68 -2.58
N PHE A 22 -6.03 -13.39 -2.63
CA PHE A 22 -5.50 -12.52 -3.69
C PHE A 22 -4.07 -12.08 -3.38
N GLU A 23 -3.20 -12.10 -4.37
CA GLU A 23 -1.99 -11.28 -4.35
C GLU A 23 -2.39 -9.86 -4.73
N VAL A 24 -2.09 -8.88 -3.88
CA VAL A 24 -2.57 -7.51 -4.04
C VAL A 24 -1.41 -6.53 -4.17
N LYS A 25 -1.53 -5.58 -5.11
CA LYS A 25 -0.56 -4.49 -5.32
C LYS A 25 -1.27 -3.16 -5.53
N ALA A 26 -0.74 -2.08 -4.96
CA ALA A 26 -1.27 -0.74 -5.16
C ALA A 26 -0.91 -0.13 -6.53
N GLU A 27 -1.69 0.86 -6.96
CA GLU A 27 -1.34 1.85 -8.01
C GLU A 27 -0.97 1.26 -9.38
N VAL A 28 -1.50 0.09 -9.75
CA VAL A 28 -1.19 -0.60 -11.02
C VAL A 28 -2.03 0.00 -12.16
N LYS A 29 -1.39 0.55 -13.21
CA LYS A 29 -2.07 1.26 -14.33
C LYS A 29 -3.09 2.31 -13.86
N HIS A 30 -2.74 3.09 -12.85
CA HIS A 30 -3.60 4.10 -12.23
C HIS A 30 -4.85 3.51 -11.53
N CYS A 31 -4.91 2.21 -11.26
CA CYS A 31 -5.92 1.64 -10.38
C CYS A 31 -5.37 1.65 -8.97
N ASP A 32 -6.16 2.08 -7.99
CA ASP A 32 -5.67 2.24 -6.62
C ASP A 32 -5.21 0.89 -6.03
N LEU A 33 -5.94 -0.19 -6.33
CA LEU A 33 -5.60 -1.56 -5.92
C LEU A 33 -5.97 -2.55 -7.02
N VAL A 34 -5.05 -3.49 -7.30
CA VAL A 34 -5.29 -4.64 -8.18
C VAL A 34 -4.96 -5.91 -7.42
N GLY A 35 -5.83 -6.92 -7.53
CA GLY A 35 -5.62 -8.24 -6.97
C GLY A 35 -5.65 -9.31 -8.06
N VAL A 36 -4.80 -10.33 -7.96
CA VAL A 36 -4.86 -11.52 -8.82
C VAL A 36 -4.89 -12.78 -7.97
N ARG A 37 -5.54 -13.83 -8.47
CA ARG A 37 -5.59 -15.13 -7.80
C ARG A 37 -5.46 -16.23 -8.84
N ALA A 38 -4.71 -17.29 -8.53
CA ALA A 38 -4.35 -18.32 -9.51
C ALA A 38 -5.56 -19.08 -10.10
N ASP A 39 -6.62 -19.23 -9.32
CA ASP A 39 -7.86 -19.92 -9.71
C ASP A 39 -8.86 -19.01 -10.46
N GLN A 40 -8.52 -17.72 -10.63
CA GLN A 40 -9.41 -16.72 -11.19
C GLN A 40 -8.75 -15.99 -12.35
N ALA A 41 -9.33 -16.14 -13.55
CA ALA A 41 -8.76 -15.53 -14.74
C ALA A 41 -8.79 -14.00 -14.69
N GLU A 42 -9.87 -13.41 -14.16
CA GLU A 42 -10.08 -11.96 -14.15
C GLU A 42 -9.41 -11.31 -12.93
N PRO A 43 -8.65 -10.21 -13.09
CA PRO A 43 -8.06 -9.52 -11.95
C PRO A 43 -9.14 -8.76 -11.16
N LEU A 44 -9.05 -8.76 -9.84
CA LEU A 44 -9.79 -7.85 -8.97
C LEU A 44 -9.25 -6.42 -9.15
N ILE A 45 -10.14 -5.42 -9.23
CA ILE A 45 -9.76 -4.01 -9.22
C ILE A 45 -10.58 -3.28 -8.17
N VAL A 46 -9.94 -2.43 -7.37
CA VAL A 46 -10.61 -1.59 -6.39
C VAL A 46 -10.19 -0.13 -6.57
N GLU A 47 -11.17 0.75 -6.71
CA GLU A 47 -10.99 2.21 -6.69
C GLU A 47 -11.49 2.74 -5.33
N MET A 48 -10.77 3.69 -4.75
CA MET A 48 -10.98 4.14 -3.38
C MET A 48 -11.09 5.66 -3.29
N LYS A 49 -12.08 6.14 -2.52
CA LYS A 49 -12.18 7.55 -2.14
C LYS A 49 -12.69 7.68 -0.72
N LYS A 50 -12.36 8.78 -0.02
CA LYS A 50 -12.89 9.06 1.32
C LYS A 50 -14.42 9.01 1.37
N THR A 51 -15.07 9.58 0.37
CA THR A 51 -16.53 9.60 0.24
C THR A 51 -16.94 9.15 -1.15
N PHE A 52 -18.11 8.52 -1.25
CA PHE A 52 -18.70 8.19 -2.54
C PHE A 52 -19.03 9.47 -3.31
N ASN A 53 -18.55 9.58 -4.55
CA ASN A 53 -18.80 10.71 -5.44
C ASN A 53 -18.86 10.25 -6.90
N LEU A 54 -19.24 11.16 -7.80
CA LEU A 54 -19.38 10.84 -9.22
C LEU A 54 -18.04 10.43 -9.86
N SER A 55 -16.93 11.03 -9.44
CA SER A 55 -15.60 10.67 -9.97
C SER A 55 -15.26 9.21 -9.69
N LEU A 56 -15.46 8.74 -8.46
CA LEU A 56 -15.25 7.34 -8.07
C LEU A 56 -16.12 6.39 -8.91
N LEU A 57 -17.40 6.74 -9.09
CA LEU A 57 -18.32 5.94 -9.90
C LEU A 57 -17.85 5.83 -11.35
N LEU A 58 -17.47 6.95 -11.96
CA LEU A 58 -16.97 6.99 -13.34
C LEU A 58 -15.65 6.22 -13.48
N GLN A 59 -14.75 6.30 -12.49
CA GLN A 59 -13.53 5.48 -12.44
C GLN A 59 -13.87 3.99 -12.44
N GLY A 60 -14.75 3.54 -11.55
CA GLY A 60 -15.21 2.14 -11.51
C GLY A 60 -15.80 1.66 -12.83
N MET A 61 -16.67 2.47 -13.46
CA MET A 61 -17.23 2.17 -14.78
C MET A 61 -16.15 2.06 -15.87
N GLN A 62 -15.07 2.85 -15.79
CA GLN A 62 -13.94 2.67 -16.70
C GLN A 62 -13.18 1.37 -16.43
N ARG A 63 -13.04 0.95 -15.16
CA ARG A 63 -12.39 -0.32 -14.79
C ARG A 63 -13.19 -1.55 -15.19
N LEU A 64 -14.52 -1.44 -15.32
CA LEU A 64 -15.35 -2.53 -15.87
C LEU A 64 -14.96 -2.92 -17.29
N LYS A 65 -14.30 -2.01 -18.03
CA LYS A 65 -13.72 -2.36 -19.33
C LYS A 65 -12.53 -3.29 -19.19
N LEU A 66 -11.80 -3.29 -18.07
CA LEU A 66 -10.59 -4.07 -17.84
C LEU A 66 -10.87 -5.41 -17.15
N SER A 67 -11.80 -5.42 -16.20
CA SER A 67 -12.21 -6.59 -15.43
C SER A 67 -13.68 -6.47 -15.02
N PRO A 68 -14.44 -7.57 -14.94
CA PRO A 68 -15.77 -7.56 -14.36
C PRO A 68 -15.79 -7.60 -12.82
N LEU A 69 -14.64 -7.75 -12.15
CA LEU A 69 -14.50 -7.80 -10.69
C LEU A 69 -14.02 -6.46 -10.16
N VAL A 70 -14.90 -5.45 -10.20
CA VAL A 70 -14.56 -4.08 -9.80
C VAL A 70 -15.33 -3.71 -8.56
N TYR A 71 -14.62 -3.24 -7.54
CA TYR A 71 -15.23 -2.67 -6.34
C TYR A 71 -14.91 -1.17 -6.23
N LEU A 72 -15.85 -0.45 -5.65
CA LEU A 72 -15.66 0.90 -5.13
C LEU A 72 -15.55 0.80 -3.61
N ALA A 73 -14.51 1.38 -3.00
CA ALA A 73 -14.37 1.40 -1.54
C ALA A 73 -14.36 2.83 -0.99
N VAL A 74 -15.13 3.06 0.08
CA VAL A 74 -15.24 4.37 0.72
C VAL A 74 -15.29 4.29 2.25
N GLU A 75 -15.00 5.38 2.94
CA GLU A 75 -15.17 5.44 4.39
C GLU A 75 -16.68 5.44 4.77
N ARG A 76 -17.06 4.60 5.74
CA ARG A 76 -18.33 4.72 6.45
C ARG A 76 -18.11 5.47 7.77
N ASN A 77 -18.27 6.78 7.72
CA ASN A 77 -18.13 7.63 8.89
C ASN A 77 -19.35 7.50 9.84
N ARG A 78 -19.13 6.98 11.06
CA ARG A 78 -20.20 6.78 12.05
C ARG A 78 -20.55 8.03 12.87
N SER A 79 -19.67 9.02 12.99
CA SER A 79 -19.93 10.24 13.78
C SER A 79 -20.88 11.20 13.07
N LYS A 80 -21.07 11.05 11.75
CA LYS A 80 -22.07 11.78 10.97
C LYS A 80 -23.43 11.05 10.97
N ARG A 81 -23.98 10.73 12.15
CA ARG A 81 -25.40 10.32 12.27
C ARG A 81 -26.26 11.51 11.85
N GLY A 82 -26.87 11.45 10.67
CA GLY A 82 -27.77 12.50 10.15
C GLY A 82 -27.28 13.23 8.89
N ALA A 83 -26.07 12.98 8.38
CA ALA A 83 -25.65 13.56 7.10
C ALA A 83 -26.24 12.78 5.92
N VAL A 84 -26.64 13.52 4.88
CA VAL A 84 -27.16 13.13 3.55
C VAL A 84 -26.43 11.95 2.85
N ASN A 85 -25.30 11.48 3.39
CA ASN A 85 -24.48 10.34 2.94
C ASN A 85 -24.97 8.95 3.41
N GLN A 86 -26.20 8.83 3.92
CA GLN A 86 -26.78 7.53 4.37
C GLN A 86 -27.68 6.86 3.32
N ARG A 87 -27.62 7.30 2.06
CA ARG A 87 -28.31 6.64 0.93
C ARG A 87 -27.61 5.34 0.51
N TRP A 88 -27.08 4.58 1.48
CA TRP A 88 -26.35 3.34 1.23
C TRP A 88 -27.21 2.34 0.45
N GLY A 89 -28.51 2.24 0.74
CA GLY A 89 -29.42 1.40 -0.04
C GLY A 89 -29.48 1.81 -1.51
N GLU A 90 -29.57 3.10 -1.81
CA GLU A 90 -29.63 3.60 -3.19
C GLU A 90 -28.27 3.52 -3.90
N LEU A 91 -27.18 3.79 -3.20
CA LEU A 91 -25.82 3.61 -3.74
C LEU A 91 -25.52 2.15 -4.03
N THR A 92 -25.99 1.25 -3.16
CA THR A 92 -25.88 -0.21 -3.36
C THR A 92 -26.69 -0.64 -4.57
N ALA A 93 -27.94 -0.16 -4.70
CA ALA A 93 -28.79 -0.44 -5.86
C ALA A 93 -28.15 0.07 -7.17
N LEU A 94 -27.63 1.30 -7.17
CA LEU A 94 -26.94 1.88 -8.33
C LEU A 94 -25.69 1.06 -8.71
N CYS A 95 -24.83 0.73 -7.75
CA CYS A 95 -23.62 -0.06 -8.02
C CYS A 95 -23.99 -1.44 -8.55
N SER A 96 -24.98 -2.11 -7.94
CA SER A 96 -25.48 -3.41 -8.40
C SER A 96 -26.02 -3.35 -9.83
N GLN A 97 -26.82 -2.33 -10.20
CA GLN A 97 -27.32 -2.14 -11.56
C GLN A 97 -26.20 -1.92 -12.58
N LEU A 98 -25.11 -1.29 -12.17
CA LEU A 98 -23.93 -1.04 -13.01
C LEU A 98 -22.95 -2.22 -13.02
N GLY A 99 -23.19 -3.26 -12.21
CA GLY A 99 -22.31 -4.43 -12.09
C GLY A 99 -21.07 -4.20 -11.23
N LEU A 100 -21.03 -3.13 -10.44
CA LEU A 100 -19.95 -2.78 -9.51
C LEU A 100 -20.22 -3.35 -8.12
N GLY A 101 -19.16 -3.78 -7.45
CA GLY A 101 -19.18 -4.02 -6.00
C GLY A 101 -19.04 -2.71 -5.21
N LEU A 102 -19.59 -2.67 -4.01
CA LEU A 102 -19.47 -1.53 -3.10
C LEU A 102 -19.02 -2.01 -1.73
N ILE A 103 -17.88 -1.48 -1.28
CA ILE A 103 -17.29 -1.75 0.02
C ILE A 103 -17.30 -0.46 0.85
N THR A 104 -17.53 -0.62 2.15
CA THR A 104 -17.32 0.46 3.10
C THR A 104 -16.35 0.08 4.19
N VAL A 105 -15.53 1.05 4.61
CA VAL A 105 -14.52 0.89 5.66
C VAL A 105 -14.91 1.76 6.84
N THR A 106 -15.15 1.15 8.00
CA THR A 106 -15.39 1.87 9.25
C THR A 106 -14.13 1.88 10.11
N PHE A 107 -13.58 3.04 10.42
CA PHE A 107 -12.45 3.20 11.34
C PHE A 107 -12.90 3.47 12.77
N TYR A 108 -12.29 2.77 13.72
CA TYR A 108 -12.49 2.96 15.16
C TYR A 108 -11.24 3.53 15.80
N LYS A 109 -11.37 4.08 17.02
CA LYS A 109 -10.21 4.57 17.78
C LYS A 109 -9.44 3.45 18.46
N THR A 110 -10.14 2.39 18.85
CA THR A 110 -9.64 1.37 19.79
C THR A 110 -9.65 -0.05 19.22
N LYS A 111 -10.08 -0.22 17.96
CA LYS A 111 -10.16 -1.54 17.32
C LYS A 111 -9.86 -1.45 15.83
N ALA A 112 -9.54 -2.60 15.24
CA ALA A 112 -9.24 -2.73 13.83
C ALA A 112 -10.39 -2.18 12.93
N PRO A 113 -10.06 -1.64 11.75
CA PRO A 113 -11.07 -1.21 10.78
C PRO A 113 -12.01 -2.35 10.41
N LEU A 114 -13.29 -2.04 10.25
CA LEU A 114 -14.30 -3.00 9.80
C LEU A 114 -14.60 -2.77 8.31
N ILE A 115 -14.50 -3.84 7.52
CA ILE A 115 -14.92 -3.87 6.12
C ILE A 115 -16.34 -4.45 6.05
N ASP A 116 -17.25 -3.67 5.48
CA ASP A 116 -18.61 -4.11 5.13
C ASP A 116 -18.75 -4.11 3.60
N VAL A 117 -19.01 -5.27 3.01
CA VAL A 117 -19.36 -5.39 1.58
C VAL A 117 -20.86 -5.17 1.43
N LEU A 118 -21.26 -4.05 0.84
CA LEU A 118 -22.67 -3.70 0.66
C LEU A 118 -23.28 -4.36 -0.58
N CYS A 119 -22.49 -4.51 -1.65
CA CYS A 119 -22.84 -5.40 -2.76
C CYS A 119 -21.59 -5.98 -3.41
N GLU A 120 -21.74 -7.19 -3.94
CA GLU A 120 -20.75 -7.86 -4.76
C GLU A 120 -20.89 -7.42 -6.24
N PRO A 121 -19.81 -7.38 -7.03
CA PRO A 121 -19.90 -7.15 -8.47
C PRO A 121 -20.67 -8.28 -9.13
N ALA A 122 -21.38 -7.98 -10.22
CA ALA A 122 -22.29 -8.93 -10.86
C ALA A 122 -21.59 -10.25 -11.28
N ALA A 123 -20.31 -10.19 -11.65
CA ALA A 123 -19.52 -11.36 -12.01
C ALA A 123 -19.03 -12.21 -10.82
N ALA A 124 -19.09 -11.71 -9.59
CA ALA A 124 -18.81 -12.50 -8.40
C ALA A 124 -20.02 -13.34 -7.96
N ILE A 125 -21.23 -12.91 -8.30
CA ILE A 125 -22.50 -13.58 -7.90
C ILE A 125 -22.85 -14.72 -8.87
N ILE A 126 -22.46 -14.61 -10.15
CA ILE A 126 -22.74 -15.64 -11.16
C ILE A 126 -21.51 -16.55 -11.26
N PRO A 127 -21.60 -17.84 -10.87
CA PRO A 127 -20.49 -18.77 -11.08
C PRO A 127 -20.19 -18.87 -12.58
N ALA A 128 -18.90 -19.03 -12.91
CA ALA A 128 -18.31 -18.89 -14.24
C ALA A 128 -18.84 -19.84 -15.35
N SER A 129 -19.96 -20.54 -15.15
CA SER A 129 -20.49 -21.54 -16.09
C SER A 129 -21.75 -21.13 -16.86
N GLY A 130 -22.16 -19.85 -16.89
CA GLY A 130 -23.50 -19.51 -17.41
C GLY A 130 -23.67 -18.33 -18.36
N ARG A 131 -22.79 -17.33 -18.36
CA ARG A 131 -22.96 -16.16 -19.26
C ARG A 131 -21.62 -15.66 -19.77
N THR A 132 -21.31 -16.01 -21.01
CA THR A 132 -20.43 -15.21 -21.87
C THR A 132 -21.07 -13.84 -22.08
N VAL A 133 -20.82 -12.90 -21.18
CA VAL A 133 -21.06 -11.48 -21.45
C VAL A 133 -20.09 -11.11 -22.57
N SER A 134 -20.65 -10.78 -23.73
CA SER A 134 -20.00 -10.52 -25.02
C SER A 134 -18.98 -9.36 -25.05
N SER A 135 -18.59 -8.84 -23.88
CA SER A 135 -17.56 -7.81 -23.66
C SER A 135 -16.13 -8.37 -23.70
N ALA A 136 -15.94 -9.67 -23.45
CA ALA A 136 -14.63 -10.32 -23.27
C ALA A 136 -13.65 -10.16 -24.45
N ARG A 137 -14.12 -9.92 -25.68
CA ARG A 137 -13.24 -9.81 -26.86
C ARG A 137 -12.66 -8.41 -27.12
N ARG A 138 -13.20 -7.32 -26.55
CA ARG A 138 -12.76 -5.96 -26.91
C ARG A 138 -11.66 -5.36 -26.02
N SER A 139 -11.33 -5.97 -24.88
CA SER A 139 -10.41 -5.38 -23.90
C SER A 139 -9.14 -6.19 -23.58
N GLY A 140 -8.92 -7.32 -24.27
CA GLY A 140 -7.79 -8.21 -23.99
C GLY A 140 -6.43 -7.51 -23.91
N ILE A 141 -6.16 -6.53 -24.79
CA ILE A 141 -4.90 -5.78 -24.81
C ILE A 141 -4.74 -4.91 -23.56
N ARG A 142 -5.80 -4.21 -23.11
CA ARG A 142 -5.71 -3.32 -21.94
C ARG A 142 -5.59 -4.12 -20.66
N ARG A 143 -6.33 -5.23 -20.55
CA ARG A 143 -6.20 -6.19 -19.46
C ARG A 143 -4.82 -6.83 -19.42
N GLN A 144 -4.29 -7.29 -20.55
CA GLN A 144 -2.94 -7.86 -20.61
C GLN A 144 -1.88 -6.85 -20.18
N ARG A 145 -2.04 -5.56 -20.50
CA ARG A 145 -1.16 -4.49 -20.01
C ARG A 145 -1.28 -4.26 -18.50
N LEU A 146 -2.47 -4.42 -17.93
CA LEU A 146 -2.70 -4.34 -16.47
C LEU A 146 -1.98 -5.49 -15.77
N LEU A 147 -2.23 -6.73 -16.21
CA LEU A 147 -1.60 -7.94 -15.67
C LEU A 147 -0.08 -7.89 -15.81
N LYS A 148 0.42 -7.49 -16.99
CA LYS A 148 1.87 -7.30 -17.19
C LYS A 148 2.46 -6.28 -16.23
N GLU A 149 1.77 -5.17 -15.95
CA GLU A 149 2.29 -4.21 -14.96
C GLU A 149 2.24 -4.77 -13.54
N PHE A 150 1.19 -5.52 -13.21
CA PHE A 150 1.06 -6.21 -11.92
C PHE A 150 2.24 -7.17 -11.69
N ASP A 151 2.54 -8.03 -12.67
CA ASP A 151 3.63 -9.01 -12.60
C ASP A 151 5.01 -8.35 -12.52
N GLU A 152 5.18 -7.20 -13.17
CA GLU A 152 6.46 -6.48 -13.20
C GLU A 152 6.82 -5.79 -11.88
N ARG A 153 5.87 -5.64 -10.94
CA ARG A 153 6.12 -5.03 -9.63
C ARG A 153 6.61 -6.07 -8.62
N SER A 154 7.72 -5.74 -7.96
CA SER A 154 8.39 -6.61 -6.97
C SER A 154 7.72 -6.65 -5.60
N GLY A 155 6.82 -5.70 -5.31
CA GLY A 155 6.19 -5.56 -4.00
C GLY A 155 5.26 -4.35 -3.95
N ASP A 156 4.67 -4.11 -2.78
CA ASP A 156 3.68 -3.07 -2.55
C ASP A 156 4.31 -1.80 -1.97
N TYR A 157 5.16 -1.14 -2.76
CA TYR A 157 5.94 0.01 -2.29
C TYR A 157 5.11 1.30 -2.13
N ASN A 158 3.88 1.33 -2.63
CA ASN A 158 3.00 2.50 -2.54
C ASN A 158 1.82 2.19 -1.62
N THR A 159 1.70 2.90 -0.52
CA THR A 159 0.41 3.03 0.18
C THR A 159 -0.47 3.97 -0.66
N GLY A 160 -1.54 3.46 -1.27
CA GLY A 160 -2.29 4.14 -2.35
C GLY A 160 -2.75 5.57 -2.06
N GLY A 161 -2.76 6.46 -3.05
CA GLY A 161 -3.33 7.82 -2.90
C GLY A 161 -2.47 8.87 -2.17
N SER A 162 -1.15 8.67 -2.03
CA SER A 162 -0.28 9.67 -1.40
C SER A 162 -0.08 10.89 -2.32
N SER A 163 -0.87 11.95 -2.13
CA SER A 163 -0.65 13.23 -2.79
C SER A 163 0.65 13.86 -2.28
N GLY A 164 1.71 13.83 -3.10
CA GLY A 164 3.01 14.46 -2.82
C GLY A 164 4.22 13.53 -2.75
N ARG A 165 4.04 12.20 -2.72
CA ARG A 165 5.14 11.23 -2.82
C ARG A 165 5.24 10.71 -4.26
N GLN A 166 6.43 10.69 -4.85
CA GLN A 166 6.60 10.23 -6.24
C GLN A 166 6.21 8.76 -6.35
N LEU A 167 5.13 8.48 -7.11
CA LEU A 167 4.57 7.14 -7.32
C LEU A 167 5.64 6.16 -7.81
N MET A 168 5.79 5.03 -7.11
CA MET A 168 6.66 3.94 -7.49
C MET A 168 5.96 3.07 -8.54
N THR A 169 6.19 3.35 -9.83
CA THR A 169 5.68 2.52 -10.93
C THR A 169 6.63 1.36 -11.24
N ALA A 170 6.16 0.31 -11.93
CA ALA A 170 7.02 -0.79 -12.39
C ALA A 170 8.22 -0.32 -13.24
N TYR A 171 8.03 0.74 -14.05
CA TYR A 171 9.12 1.36 -14.80
C TYR A 171 10.14 2.02 -13.86
N ARG A 172 9.67 2.73 -12.83
CA ARG A 172 10.51 3.40 -11.85
C ARG A 172 11.29 2.39 -10.99
N GLU A 173 10.68 1.28 -10.56
CA GLU A 173 11.38 0.19 -9.86
C GLU A 173 12.53 -0.37 -10.71
N LYS A 174 12.24 -0.68 -11.98
CA LYS A 174 13.27 -1.17 -12.91
C LYS A 174 14.37 -0.12 -13.13
N ALA A 175 14.01 1.15 -13.28
CA ALA A 175 14.98 2.23 -13.42
C ALA A 175 15.86 2.38 -12.17
N ILE A 176 15.30 2.23 -10.97
CA ILE A 176 16.04 2.25 -9.70
C ILE A 176 16.98 1.05 -9.61
N ARG A 177 16.54 -0.17 -9.95
CA ARG A 177 17.43 -1.35 -9.97
C ARG A 177 18.61 -1.16 -10.92
N VAL A 178 18.35 -0.65 -12.13
CA VAL A 178 19.39 -0.36 -13.12
C VAL A 178 20.33 0.74 -12.62
N ALA A 179 19.79 1.80 -12.02
CA ALA A 179 20.58 2.88 -11.41
C ALA A 179 21.46 2.36 -10.26
N ALA A 180 20.93 1.54 -9.35
CA ALA A 180 21.68 0.98 -8.24
C ALA A 180 22.85 0.10 -8.72
N ALA A 181 22.59 -0.79 -9.68
CA ALA A 181 23.63 -1.62 -10.28
C ALA A 181 24.71 -0.80 -11.01
N LEU A 182 24.30 0.30 -11.67
CA LEU A 182 25.22 1.22 -12.30
C LEU A 182 26.07 1.99 -11.27
N ARG A 183 25.48 2.40 -10.13
CA ARG A 183 26.23 3.04 -9.03
C ARG A 183 27.33 2.13 -8.50
N SER A 184 27.02 0.84 -8.28
CA SER A 184 27.99 -0.14 -7.81
C SER A 184 29.11 -0.42 -8.83
N SER A 185 28.83 -0.26 -10.13
CA SER A 185 29.79 -0.52 -11.21
C SER A 185 30.58 0.72 -11.62
N GLY A 186 30.15 1.92 -11.24
CA GLY A 186 30.69 3.21 -11.68
C GLY A 186 30.29 3.56 -13.11
N GLU A 187 30.85 2.83 -14.08
CA GLU A 187 30.47 2.89 -15.50
C GLU A 187 30.11 1.50 -16.02
N ALA A 188 29.02 1.38 -16.78
CA ALA A 188 28.61 0.08 -17.29
C ALA A 188 27.85 0.17 -18.62
N SER A 189 27.84 -0.96 -19.33
CA SER A 189 27.01 -1.13 -20.51
C SER A 189 25.59 -1.57 -20.15
N PRO A 190 24.57 -1.20 -20.95
CA PRO A 190 23.21 -1.67 -20.70
C PRO A 190 23.06 -3.19 -20.72
N ALA A 191 23.87 -3.90 -21.52
CA ALA A 191 23.87 -5.36 -21.57
C ALA A 191 24.44 -6.00 -20.28
N THR A 192 25.46 -5.38 -19.69
CA THR A 192 25.99 -5.79 -18.38
C THR A 192 24.94 -5.57 -17.30
N LEU A 193 24.33 -4.39 -17.26
CA LEU A 193 23.31 -4.06 -16.27
C LEU A 193 22.05 -4.93 -16.39
N ALA A 194 21.63 -5.26 -17.61
CA ALA A 194 20.50 -6.18 -17.84
C ALA A 194 20.77 -7.58 -17.25
N ARG A 195 21.99 -8.11 -17.43
CA ARG A 195 22.38 -9.40 -16.83
C ARG A 195 22.46 -9.34 -15.31
N GLN A 196 23.02 -8.26 -14.77
CA GLN A 196 23.19 -8.10 -13.32
C GLN A 196 21.86 -7.92 -12.58
N THR A 197 20.91 -7.21 -13.18
CA THR A 197 19.63 -6.84 -12.53
C THR A 197 18.46 -7.73 -12.93
N GLY A 198 18.61 -8.57 -13.95
CA GLY A 198 17.51 -9.27 -14.61
C GLY A 198 16.58 -8.37 -15.43
N VAL A 199 16.87 -7.06 -15.52
CA VAL A 199 16.04 -6.10 -16.25
C VAL A 199 16.42 -6.10 -17.73
N GLY A 200 15.79 -6.96 -18.53
CA GLY A 200 16.03 -7.04 -19.98
C GLY A 200 15.80 -5.73 -20.74
N SER A 201 15.00 -4.80 -20.18
CA SER A 201 14.73 -3.48 -20.75
C SER A 201 15.75 -2.40 -20.36
N ALA A 202 16.89 -2.73 -19.73
CA ALA A 202 17.86 -1.75 -19.23
C ALA A 202 18.30 -0.75 -20.32
N ALA A 203 18.58 -1.22 -21.54
CA ALA A 203 18.94 -0.35 -22.66
C ALA A 203 17.88 0.71 -22.98
N ALA A 204 16.61 0.30 -23.07
CA ALA A 204 15.51 1.22 -23.35
C ALA A 204 15.28 2.22 -22.21
N ILE A 205 15.47 1.79 -20.95
CA ILE A 205 15.35 2.66 -19.77
C ILE A 205 16.42 3.76 -19.82
N MET A 206 17.68 3.38 -20.03
CA MET A 206 18.81 4.31 -20.04
C MET A 206 18.81 5.22 -21.26
N GLN A 207 18.31 4.76 -22.41
CA GLN A 207 18.20 5.58 -23.63
C GLN A 207 17.07 6.60 -23.54
N LYS A 208 15.89 6.20 -23.06
CA LYS A 208 14.73 7.10 -22.94
C LYS A 208 14.92 8.11 -21.81
N ASN A 209 15.59 7.68 -20.74
CA ASN A 209 16.03 8.52 -19.62
C ASN A 209 14.97 9.51 -19.11
N TYR A 210 13.72 9.06 -18.95
CA TYR A 210 12.59 9.94 -18.59
C TYR A 210 12.80 10.75 -17.30
N TYR A 211 13.66 10.26 -16.40
CA TYR A 211 13.98 10.92 -15.13
C TYR A 211 15.33 11.67 -15.14
N GLY A 212 16.10 11.60 -16.22
CA GLY A 212 17.41 12.24 -16.30
C GLY A 212 18.49 11.62 -15.40
N TRP A 213 18.35 10.35 -15.01
CA TRP A 213 19.26 9.66 -14.09
C TRP A 213 20.52 9.12 -14.75
N PHE A 214 20.50 8.92 -16.07
CA PHE A 214 21.57 8.27 -16.80
C PHE A 214 22.24 9.26 -17.76
N GLU A 215 23.55 9.19 -17.88
CA GLU A 215 24.32 9.95 -18.87
C GLU A 215 25.18 9.00 -19.69
N ARG A 216 25.21 9.22 -21.01
CA ARG A 216 26.00 8.40 -21.93
C ARG A 216 27.40 9.02 -22.08
N LEU A 217 28.39 8.38 -21.46
CA LEU A 217 29.79 8.82 -21.53
C LEU A 217 30.41 8.51 -22.90
N SER A 218 30.13 7.32 -23.46
CA SER A 218 30.61 6.92 -24.78
C SER A 218 29.72 5.83 -25.40
N ARG A 219 30.13 5.24 -26.52
CA ARG A 219 29.32 4.19 -27.16
C ARG A 219 29.19 2.97 -26.24
N GLY A 220 27.97 2.74 -25.77
CA GLY A 220 27.65 1.60 -24.92
C GLY A 220 28.13 1.72 -23.48
N LYS A 221 28.61 2.89 -23.04
CA LYS A 221 28.96 3.16 -21.63
C LYS A 221 28.11 4.29 -21.08
N TYR A 222 27.61 4.10 -19.87
CA TYR A 222 26.81 5.06 -19.16
C TYR A 222 27.33 5.23 -17.73
N ILE A 223 27.04 6.40 -17.17
CA ILE A 223 27.25 6.76 -15.76
C ILE A 223 25.94 7.30 -15.18
N LEU A 224 25.89 7.41 -13.85
CA LEU A 224 24.82 8.09 -13.16
C LEU A 224 25.03 9.60 -13.14
N THR A 225 23.96 10.35 -13.35
CA THR A 225 23.94 11.80 -13.08
C THR A 225 23.78 12.06 -11.59
N ILE A 226 24.01 13.31 -11.17
CA ILE A 226 23.74 13.77 -9.79
C ILE A 226 22.28 13.46 -9.41
N LYS A 227 21.32 13.75 -10.29
CA LYS A 227 19.89 13.44 -10.08
C LYS A 227 19.63 11.94 -9.88
N GLY A 228 20.36 11.08 -10.58
CA GLY A 228 20.26 9.64 -10.41
C GLY A 228 20.81 9.17 -9.06
N VAL A 229 21.89 9.79 -8.57
CA VAL A 229 22.44 9.51 -7.23
C VAL A 229 21.47 9.98 -6.14
N GLU A 230 20.91 11.18 -6.27
CA GLU A 230 19.89 11.72 -5.35
C GLU A 230 18.66 10.80 -5.26
N ALA A 231 18.13 10.37 -6.41
CA ALA A 231 16.97 9.48 -6.45
C ALA A 231 17.21 8.12 -5.76
N LEU A 232 18.44 7.58 -5.82
CA LEU A 232 18.80 6.37 -5.09
C LEU A 232 18.86 6.60 -3.58
N THR A 233 19.36 7.75 -3.15
CA THR A 233 19.41 8.13 -1.73
C THR A 233 17.99 8.32 -1.17
N GLU A 234 17.13 9.05 -1.89
CA GLU A 234 15.71 9.21 -1.54
C GLU A 234 14.99 7.86 -1.44
N HIS A 235 15.24 6.95 -2.40
CA HIS A 235 14.65 5.63 -2.38
C HIS A 235 15.14 4.79 -1.20
N THR A 236 16.43 4.87 -0.86
CA THR A 236 17.00 4.17 0.30
C THR A 236 16.36 4.66 1.60
N GLN A 237 16.16 5.98 1.75
CA GLN A 237 15.47 6.57 2.90
C GLN A 237 14.00 6.14 2.96
N MET A 238 13.31 6.07 1.81
CA MET A 238 11.94 5.56 1.74
C MET A 238 11.83 4.12 2.25
N LEU A 239 12.77 3.24 1.86
CA LEU A 239 12.80 1.85 2.34
C LEU A 239 13.07 1.75 3.84
N HIS A 240 13.99 2.55 4.40
CA HIS A 240 14.27 2.56 5.84
C HIS A 240 13.07 3.03 6.66
N ASN A 241 12.39 4.10 6.21
CA ASN A 241 11.21 4.62 6.91
C ASN A 241 10.02 3.63 6.88
N GLN A 242 9.92 2.80 5.83
CA GLN A 242 8.91 1.74 5.75
C GLN A 242 9.24 0.55 6.67
N GLY A 243 10.52 0.18 6.78
CA GLY A 243 10.98 -0.86 7.70
C GLY A 243 10.72 -0.51 9.17
N GLN A 244 11.01 0.73 9.57
CA GLN A 244 10.76 1.20 10.94
C GLN A 244 9.27 1.24 11.30
N GLN A 245 8.39 1.61 10.35
CA GLN A 245 6.94 1.58 10.57
C GLN A 245 6.40 0.15 10.75
N ALA A 246 6.93 -0.83 10.01
CA ALA A 246 6.58 -2.24 10.18
C ALA A 246 7.10 -2.82 11.50
N GLU A 247 8.29 -2.40 11.95
CA GLU A 247 8.87 -2.79 13.24
C GLU A 247 8.07 -2.18 14.43
N ASP A 248 7.70 -0.90 14.38
CA ASP A 248 6.87 -0.27 15.43
C ASP A 248 5.44 -0.86 15.49
N GLU A 249 4.84 -1.21 14.34
CA GLU A 249 3.55 -1.94 14.29
C GLU A 249 3.68 -3.38 14.83
N SER A 250 4.85 -4.02 14.67
CA SER A 250 5.11 -5.35 15.22
C SER A 250 5.35 -5.32 16.73
N ILE A 251 6.05 -4.31 17.25
CA ILE A 251 6.31 -4.12 18.69
C ILE A 251 5.01 -3.75 19.43
N SER A 252 4.14 -2.95 18.81
CA SER A 252 2.83 -2.60 19.39
C SER A 252 1.79 -3.74 19.35
N ASN A 253 2.00 -4.76 18.51
CA ASN A 253 1.17 -5.97 18.47
C ASN A 253 1.69 -7.13 19.34
N VAL A 254 2.85 -6.99 19.98
CA VAL A 254 3.21 -7.87 21.10
C VAL A 254 2.39 -7.41 22.29
N HIS A 255 1.23 -8.05 22.46
CA HIS A 255 0.47 -7.99 23.70
C HIS A 255 1.43 -8.35 24.83
N THR A 256 1.66 -7.40 25.73
CA THR A 256 2.30 -7.64 27.01
C THR A 256 1.40 -8.58 27.82
N ASP A 257 1.57 -9.89 27.63
CA ASP A 257 1.29 -10.87 28.67
C ASP A 257 2.36 -10.73 29.76
N ILE A 258 2.42 -9.54 30.37
CA ILE A 258 2.99 -9.40 31.71
C ILE A 258 1.85 -9.82 32.63
N THR A 259 1.86 -11.11 32.95
CA THR A 259 1.06 -11.63 34.06
C THR A 259 1.55 -10.92 35.31
N TYR A 260 0.81 -9.93 35.80
CA TYR A 260 0.99 -9.43 37.16
C TYR A 260 0.63 -10.60 38.09
N ALA A 261 1.64 -11.31 38.57
CA ALA A 261 1.48 -12.11 39.77
C ALA A 261 1.07 -11.16 40.89
N GLU A 262 -0.06 -11.46 41.55
CA GLU A 262 -0.47 -10.72 42.75
C GLU A 262 0.69 -10.72 43.76
N PRO A 263 1.03 -9.57 44.36
CA PRO A 263 2.05 -9.54 45.38
C PRO A 263 1.52 -10.30 46.60
N ASP A 264 2.22 -11.38 46.93
CA ASP A 264 2.01 -12.18 48.12
C ASP A 264 2.06 -11.28 49.36
N ALA A 265 1.05 -11.41 50.22
CA ALA A 265 0.84 -10.58 51.39
C ALA A 265 1.83 -10.95 52.51
N ALA A 266 3.10 -10.52 52.42
CA ALA A 266 4.05 -10.53 53.54
C ALA A 266 5.34 -9.75 53.26
N ALA A 267 5.33 -8.41 53.39
CA ALA A 267 6.53 -7.62 53.67
C ALA A 267 6.15 -6.22 54.15
N GLU A 268 5.90 -6.06 55.46
CA GLU A 268 5.91 -4.73 56.09
C GLU A 268 7.36 -4.24 56.16
N HIS A 269 7.76 -3.39 55.21
CA HIS A 269 8.99 -2.61 55.35
C HIS A 269 8.70 -1.38 56.22
N SER A 270 9.50 -1.19 57.27
CA SER A 270 9.30 -0.11 58.23
C SER A 270 9.52 1.25 57.55
N LEU A 271 8.76 2.27 57.99
CA LEU A 271 8.85 3.65 57.48
C LEU A 271 10.29 4.23 57.57
N ASP A 272 11.11 3.70 58.46
CA ASP A 272 12.52 4.07 58.63
C ASP A 272 13.41 3.59 57.45
N GLU A 273 13.06 2.47 56.82
CA GLU A 273 13.81 1.93 55.67
C GLU A 273 13.51 2.72 54.39
N LEU A 274 12.26 3.13 54.21
CA LEU A 274 11.84 4.00 53.10
C LEU A 274 12.41 5.42 53.22
N ALA A 275 12.53 5.95 54.45
CA ALA A 275 13.17 7.24 54.69
C ALA A 275 14.66 7.23 54.31
N ARG A 276 15.39 6.15 54.63
CA ARG A 276 16.80 5.99 54.23
C ARG A 276 16.99 5.88 52.73
N ILE A 277 16.08 5.20 52.02
CA ILE A 277 16.14 5.09 50.55
C ILE A 277 15.88 6.46 49.90
N ALA A 278 14.97 7.26 50.44
CA ALA A 278 14.70 8.62 49.95
C ALA A 278 15.91 9.56 50.14
N GLU A 279 16.57 9.55 51.29
CA GLU A 279 17.75 10.38 51.57
C GLU A 279 18.94 10.04 50.65
N VAL A 280 19.17 8.76 50.36
CA VAL A 280 20.24 8.32 49.43
C VAL A 280 19.93 8.73 47.99
N SER A 281 18.65 8.77 47.61
CA SER A 281 18.20 9.11 46.26
C SER A 281 18.30 10.62 45.96
N GLU A 282 18.05 11.48 46.95
CA GLU A 282 18.19 12.94 46.79
C GLU A 282 19.65 13.37 46.55
N HIS A 283 20.61 12.71 47.20
CA HIS A 283 22.04 13.00 47.00
C HIS A 283 22.51 12.68 45.57
N TYR A 284 21.90 11.68 44.92
CA TYR A 284 22.22 11.27 43.55
C TYR A 284 21.60 12.20 42.49
N LEU A 285 20.51 12.89 42.80
CA LEU A 285 19.84 13.82 41.89
C LEU A 285 20.45 15.23 41.91
N MET A 286 21.03 15.66 43.03
CA MET A 286 21.69 16.97 43.15
C MET A 286 23.10 17.05 42.52
N THR A 287 23.71 15.91 42.19
CA THR A 287 25.09 15.83 41.67
C THR A 287 25.18 15.72 40.15
N ARG A 288 24.06 15.67 39.41
CA ARG A 288 24.04 15.48 37.95
C ARG A 288 23.66 16.71 37.11
N THR A 289 23.55 17.90 37.72
CA THR A 289 23.22 19.16 37.02
C THR A 289 24.41 20.08 36.75
N LYS A 290 25.65 19.55 36.77
CA LYS A 290 26.83 20.24 36.25
C LYS A 290 27.74 19.27 35.50
N GLU A 291 27.47 19.10 34.22
CA GLU A 291 28.46 18.90 33.13
C GLU A 291 27.77 19.10 31.78
#